data_AF-A0ABD7BLJ9-F1
#
_entry.id   AF-A0ABD7BLJ9-F1
#
_cell.length_a   1.000
_cell.length_b   1.000
_cell.length_c   1.000
_cell.angle_alpha   90.00
_cell.angle_beta   90.00
_cell.angle_gamma   90.00
#
_symmetry.space_group_name_H-M   'P 1'
#
loop_
_entity.id
_entity.type
_entity.pdbx_description
1 polymer ?
#
loop_
_entity_poly.entity_id
_entity_poly.type
_entity_poly.pdbx_seq_one_letter_code
_entity_poly.pdbx_strand_id
1 'polypeptide(L)'
;MSLKYASNQLEQCCHLKDLFVFEHQIGHRREVIPVVTEYTRTTLHSGPQGEFEFFRARAAHRGASGSIFHTWHNQVSVTVCHQTKQVKFGPTGQLIMNKRGIGLGPALMACVITWLQKHDVLDYTIDPGSLSEVDAKTVAAREQRNRFYMAFGFELSTYGSPLTGLDVVEGTFTAANVLALKVPERYQNRLKPIIPPRRNRTLRNGCVVRLYLPSSFIVPQYEMHIVYSTGRFEERGSREGHRS
;
A
#
# COMPACT_ATOMS: atom_id res chain seq x y z
N MET A 1 11.64 -24.03 5.43
CA MET A 1 11.02 -23.46 4.20
C MET A 1 10.81 -21.97 4.43
N SER A 2 11.17 -21.09 3.50
CA SER A 2 11.18 -19.64 3.74
C SER A 2 9.79 -19.03 3.65
N LEU A 3 9.53 -17.95 4.40
CA LEU A 3 8.30 -17.14 4.29
C LEU A 3 8.05 -16.63 2.86
N LYS A 4 9.11 -16.54 2.04
CA LYS A 4 9.00 -16.25 0.60
C LYS A 4 8.14 -17.29 -0.14
N TYR A 5 8.31 -18.58 0.15
CA TYR A 5 7.54 -19.64 -0.49
C TYR A 5 6.06 -19.58 -0.08
N ALA A 6 5.80 -19.38 1.22
CA ALA A 6 4.44 -19.22 1.74
C ALA A 6 3.74 -18.00 1.10
N SER A 7 4.42 -16.85 1.03
CA SER A 7 3.90 -15.64 0.36
C SER A 7 3.40 -15.94 -1.06
N ASN A 8 4.19 -16.64 -1.87
CA ASN A 8 3.83 -16.94 -3.26
C ASN A 8 2.56 -17.79 -3.38
N GLN A 9 2.33 -18.75 -2.47
CA GLN A 9 1.10 -19.53 -2.46
C GLN A 9 -0.09 -18.69 -1.98
N LEU A 10 0.09 -17.94 -0.89
CA LEU A 10 -0.97 -17.14 -0.26
C LEU A 10 -1.46 -15.99 -1.15
N GLU A 11 -0.59 -15.44 -2.00
CA GLU A 11 -0.95 -14.41 -2.97
C GLU A 11 -2.06 -14.81 -3.94
N GLN A 12 -2.23 -16.12 -4.20
CA GLN A 12 -3.27 -16.66 -5.06
C GLN A 12 -4.58 -16.93 -4.30
N CYS A 13 -4.52 -16.98 -2.97
CA CYS A 13 -5.65 -17.31 -2.10
C CYS A 13 -6.25 -16.09 -1.39
N CYS A 14 -5.72 -14.89 -1.63
CA CYS A 14 -6.20 -13.68 -0.99
C CYS A 14 -7.54 -13.21 -1.54
N HIS A 15 -8.42 -12.74 -0.66
CA HIS A 15 -9.67 -12.09 -1.03
C HIS A 15 -9.60 -10.60 -0.72
N LEU A 16 -10.37 -9.80 -1.48
CA LEU A 16 -10.54 -8.37 -1.20
C LEU A 16 -11.19 -8.17 0.17
N LYS A 17 -10.65 -7.23 0.94
CA LYS A 17 -11.15 -6.88 2.27
C LYS A 17 -11.78 -5.50 2.29
N ASP A 18 -10.99 -4.47 2.01
CA ASP A 18 -11.44 -3.08 2.06
C ASP A 18 -11.01 -2.29 0.81
N LEU A 19 -11.70 -1.17 0.59
CA LEU A 19 -11.39 -0.20 -0.46
C LEU A 19 -11.14 1.19 0.14
N PHE A 20 -10.04 1.79 -0.29
CA PHE A 20 -9.59 3.12 0.09
C PHE A 20 -9.34 3.99 -1.14
N VAL A 21 -9.22 5.29 -0.89
CA VAL A 21 -8.65 6.25 -1.83
C VAL A 21 -7.38 6.86 -1.27
N PHE A 22 -6.39 6.99 -2.15
CA PHE A 22 -5.24 7.84 -1.95
C PHE A 22 -5.41 9.11 -2.79
N GLU A 23 -5.32 10.27 -2.14
CA GLU A 23 -5.44 11.57 -2.80
C GLU A 23 -4.09 12.28 -2.87
N HIS A 24 -3.78 12.80 -4.06
CA HIS A 24 -2.59 13.59 -4.34
C HIS A 24 -2.96 14.85 -5.11
N GLN A 25 -2.38 15.99 -4.73
CA GLN A 25 -2.59 17.27 -5.39
C GLN A 25 -1.53 17.48 -6.48
N ILE A 26 -1.96 17.84 -7.68
CA ILE A 26 -1.14 18.18 -8.84
C ILE A 26 -1.51 19.59 -9.28
N GLY A 27 -0.77 20.59 -8.80
CA GLY A 27 -1.14 22.00 -8.97
C GLY A 27 -2.52 22.26 -8.36
N HIS A 28 -3.48 22.67 -9.19
CA HIS A 28 -4.87 22.90 -8.80
C HIS A 28 -5.79 21.67 -8.95
N ARG A 29 -5.27 20.54 -9.47
CA ARG A 29 -6.06 19.33 -9.72
C ARG A 29 -5.79 18.29 -8.64
N ARG A 30 -6.84 17.59 -8.23
CA ARG A 30 -6.74 16.42 -7.35
C ARG A 30 -6.74 15.15 -8.18
N GLU A 31 -5.69 14.35 -8.03
CA GLU A 31 -5.66 12.97 -8.51
C GLU A 31 -6.09 12.01 -7.39
N VAL A 32 -6.95 11.05 -7.75
CA VAL A 32 -7.46 10.02 -6.86
C VAL A 32 -7.01 8.65 -7.37
N ILE A 33 -6.29 7.91 -6.53
CA ILE A 33 -5.79 6.57 -6.81
C ILE A 33 -6.53 5.58 -5.90
N PRO A 34 -7.34 4.66 -6.47
CA PRO A 34 -7.96 3.59 -5.69
C PRO A 34 -6.91 2.67 -5.07
N VAL A 35 -7.15 2.24 -3.84
CA VAL A 35 -6.30 1.29 -3.11
C VAL A 35 -7.18 0.20 -2.51
N VAL A 36 -6.86 -1.06 -2.76
CA VAL A 36 -7.53 -2.20 -2.13
C VAL A 36 -6.63 -2.83 -1.09
N THR A 37 -7.25 -3.40 -0.05
CA THR A 37 -6.59 -4.34 0.84
C THR A 37 -7.09 -5.75 0.58
N GLU A 38 -6.20 -6.72 0.79
CA GLU A 38 -6.47 -8.12 0.58
C GLU A 38 -5.94 -8.92 1.76
N TYR A 39 -6.63 -10.01 2.07
CA TYR A 39 -6.32 -10.83 3.22
C TYR A 39 -6.53 -12.32 2.91
N THR A 40 -5.75 -13.17 3.56
CA THR A 40 -6.07 -14.59 3.72
C THR A 40 -5.41 -15.13 4.98
N ARG A 41 -6.04 -16.13 5.57
CA ARG A 41 -5.52 -16.91 6.69
C ARG A 41 -5.77 -18.38 6.38
N THR A 42 -4.71 -19.18 6.35
CA THR A 42 -4.83 -20.58 5.98
C THR A 42 -3.64 -21.40 6.49
N THR A 43 -3.81 -22.72 6.43
CA THR A 43 -2.76 -23.70 6.64
C THR A 43 -2.28 -24.23 5.29
N LEU A 44 -0.98 -24.14 5.02
CA LEU A 44 -0.41 -24.65 3.77
C LEU A 44 -0.22 -26.16 3.88
N HIS A 45 -0.79 -26.90 2.93
CA HIS A 45 -0.78 -28.38 2.93
C HIS A 45 0.54 -28.95 2.39
N SER A 46 1.32 -28.14 1.65
CA SER A 46 2.65 -28.46 1.17
C SER A 46 3.69 -27.59 1.90
N GLY A 47 4.47 -28.22 2.78
CA GLY A 47 5.51 -27.55 3.58
C GLY A 47 5.41 -27.81 5.08
N PRO A 48 6.19 -27.09 5.91
CA PRO A 48 6.07 -27.21 7.36
C PRO A 48 4.66 -26.80 7.80
N GLN A 49 4.06 -27.59 8.69
CA GLN A 49 2.74 -27.32 9.25
C GLN A 49 2.75 -25.97 9.96
N GLY A 50 1.93 -25.03 9.51
CA GLY A 50 1.87 -23.72 10.13
C GLY A 50 0.60 -23.00 9.73
N GLU A 51 0.10 -22.19 10.66
CA GLU A 51 -0.92 -21.21 10.35
C GLU A 51 -0.24 -19.95 9.81
N PHE A 52 -0.69 -19.53 8.64
CA PHE A 52 -0.16 -18.36 7.95
C PHE A 52 -1.24 -17.32 7.75
N GLU A 53 -0.86 -16.05 7.89
CA GLU A 53 -1.66 -14.91 7.44
C GLU A 53 -0.92 -14.14 6.36
N PHE A 54 -1.67 -13.64 5.39
CA PHE A 54 -1.17 -12.76 4.36
C PHE A 54 -2.06 -11.54 4.27
N PHE A 55 -1.44 -10.36 4.25
CA PHE A 55 -2.13 -9.10 4.06
C PHE A 55 -1.40 -8.27 3.01
N ARG A 56 -2.15 -7.65 2.09
CA ARG A 56 -1.59 -6.81 1.03
C ARG A 56 -2.39 -5.53 0.86
N ALA A 57 -1.70 -4.40 0.74
CA ALA A 57 -2.26 -3.15 0.27
C ALA A 57 -1.77 -2.90 -1.15
N ARG A 58 -2.70 -2.66 -2.10
CA ARG A 58 -2.39 -2.55 -3.53
C ARG A 58 -3.16 -1.40 -4.18
N ALA A 59 -2.44 -0.49 -4.82
CA ALA A 59 -3.01 0.66 -5.50
C ALA A 59 -3.18 0.42 -6.99
N ALA A 60 -4.13 1.12 -7.58
CA ALA A 60 -4.37 1.09 -9.01
C ALA A 60 -3.13 1.59 -9.79
N HIS A 61 -2.86 0.96 -10.92
CA HIS A 61 -1.79 1.31 -11.85
C HIS A 61 -2.36 1.37 -13.27
N ARG A 62 -2.85 2.55 -13.67
CA ARG A 62 -3.56 2.76 -14.96
C ARG A 62 -2.71 2.44 -16.20
N GLY A 63 -1.38 2.42 -16.08
CA GLY A 63 -0.46 2.12 -17.18
C GLY A 63 0.05 0.68 -17.23
N ALA A 64 -0.49 -0.25 -16.42
CA ALA A 64 -0.04 -1.64 -16.43
C ALA A 64 -0.98 -2.41 -17.37
N SER A 65 -0.41 -3.14 -18.32
CA SER A 65 -1.19 -4.03 -19.17
C SER A 65 -1.85 -5.13 -18.32
N GLY A 66 -3.11 -5.45 -18.62
CA GLY A 66 -3.79 -6.64 -18.10
C GLY A 66 -4.50 -6.52 -16.75
N SER A 67 -4.28 -5.49 -15.92
CA SER A 67 -5.09 -5.27 -14.70
C SER A 67 -4.91 -3.85 -14.12
N ILE A 68 -6.02 -3.26 -13.64
CA ILE A 68 -5.99 -2.01 -12.86
C ILE A 68 -5.18 -2.21 -11.57
N PHE A 69 -5.23 -3.38 -10.95
CA PHE A 69 -4.47 -3.73 -9.74
C PHE A 69 -3.41 -4.78 -10.09
N HIS A 70 -2.27 -4.33 -10.59
CA HIS A 70 -1.19 -5.21 -11.01
C HIS A 70 -0.56 -5.94 -9.80
N THR A 71 -0.23 -7.22 -9.95
CA THR A 71 0.30 -8.07 -8.84
C THR A 71 1.68 -7.64 -8.36
N TRP A 72 2.49 -7.05 -9.23
CA TRP A 72 3.88 -6.68 -8.93
C TRP A 72 4.11 -5.18 -8.69
N HIS A 73 3.15 -4.33 -9.05
CA HIS A 73 3.31 -2.87 -8.98
C HIS A 73 2.39 -2.28 -7.92
N ASN A 74 2.82 -1.14 -7.36
CA ASN A 74 2.03 -0.34 -6.43
C ASN A 74 1.46 -1.17 -5.26
N GLN A 75 2.25 -2.09 -4.72
CA GLN A 75 1.79 -2.96 -3.64
C GLN A 75 2.85 -3.12 -2.55
N VAL A 76 2.37 -3.33 -1.33
CA VAL A 76 3.15 -3.74 -0.16
C VAL A 76 2.36 -4.86 0.50
N SER A 77 3.05 -5.92 0.89
CA SER A 77 2.43 -7.07 1.56
C SER A 77 3.21 -7.50 2.78
N VAL A 78 2.57 -8.30 3.63
CA VAL A 78 3.20 -9.02 4.73
C VAL A 78 2.71 -10.45 4.73
N THR A 79 3.62 -11.37 5.03
CA THR A 79 3.33 -12.76 5.35
C THR A 79 3.71 -13.02 6.80
N VAL A 80 2.78 -13.55 7.58
CA VAL A 80 2.97 -13.92 8.98
C VAL A 80 2.98 -15.45 9.08
N CYS A 81 3.93 -16.01 9.81
CA CYS A 81 3.88 -17.40 10.25
C CYS A 81 3.72 -17.44 11.77
N HIS A 82 2.60 -17.99 12.23
CA HIS A 82 2.30 -18.08 13.65
C HIS A 82 3.09 -19.19 14.35
N GLN A 83 3.57 -20.19 13.61
CA GLN A 83 4.41 -21.24 14.18
C GLN A 83 5.81 -20.73 14.53
N THR A 84 6.47 -20.00 13.62
CA THR A 84 7.82 -19.47 13.84
C THR A 84 7.83 -18.10 14.48
N LYS A 85 6.67 -17.47 14.67
CA LYS A 85 6.51 -16.08 15.13
C LYS A 85 7.35 -15.10 14.30
N GLN A 86 7.23 -15.22 12.99
CA GLN A 86 7.98 -14.40 12.03
C GLN A 86 7.04 -13.66 11.08
N VAL A 87 7.46 -12.45 10.70
CA VAL A 87 6.78 -11.60 9.72
C VAL A 87 7.76 -11.27 8.60
N LYS A 88 7.35 -11.45 7.34
CA LYS A 88 8.13 -11.04 6.18
C LYS A 88 7.38 -9.97 5.39
N PHE A 89 8.06 -8.87 5.10
CA PHE A 89 7.56 -7.83 4.19
C PHE A 89 7.80 -8.22 2.73
N GLY A 90 6.79 -7.96 1.90
CA GLY A 90 6.81 -8.14 0.46
C GLY A 90 6.45 -6.85 -0.30
N PRO A 91 6.57 -6.84 -1.64
CA PRO A 91 6.97 -7.98 -2.49
C PRO A 91 8.42 -8.41 -2.25
N THR A 92 8.72 -9.70 -2.46
CA THR A 92 10.12 -10.16 -2.37
C THR A 92 10.91 -9.62 -3.56
N GLY A 93 11.95 -8.83 -3.29
CA GLY A 93 12.76 -8.18 -4.31
C GLY A 93 12.49 -6.68 -4.35
N GLN A 94 12.06 -6.16 -5.49
CA GLN A 94 11.91 -4.72 -5.73
C GLN A 94 10.50 -4.22 -5.40
N LEU A 95 10.42 -3.11 -4.66
CA LEU A 95 9.17 -2.38 -4.46
C LEU A 95 8.91 -1.44 -5.65
N ILE A 96 8.13 -1.92 -6.63
CA ILE A 96 7.88 -1.17 -7.86
C ILE A 96 6.70 -0.22 -7.67
N MET A 97 7.00 1.07 -7.48
CA MET A 97 5.99 2.14 -7.39
C MET A 97 5.98 2.99 -8.67
N ASN A 98 4.81 3.12 -9.29
CA ASN A 98 4.54 4.03 -10.39
C ASN A 98 3.88 5.31 -9.88
N LYS A 99 4.28 6.44 -10.48
CA LYS A 99 4.25 7.79 -9.91
C LYS A 99 5.04 7.84 -8.60
N ARG A 100 6.36 8.01 -8.74
CA ARG A 100 7.28 8.19 -7.62
C ARG A 100 7.14 9.60 -7.03
N GLY A 101 7.51 9.77 -5.76
CA GLY A 101 7.55 11.08 -5.10
C GLY A 101 6.20 11.61 -4.58
N ILE A 102 5.07 10.96 -4.87
CA ILE A 102 3.75 11.44 -4.42
C ILE A 102 3.35 10.96 -3.01
N GLY A 103 4.18 10.10 -2.39
CA GLY A 103 3.92 9.50 -1.08
C GLY A 103 3.03 8.26 -1.09
N LEU A 104 2.81 7.63 -2.25
CA LEU A 104 1.99 6.41 -2.37
C LEU A 104 2.64 5.22 -1.65
N GLY A 105 3.91 4.92 -1.94
CA GLY A 105 4.65 3.83 -1.29
C GLY A 105 4.61 3.91 0.25
N PRO A 106 4.94 5.07 0.85
CA PRO A 106 4.79 5.27 2.30
C PRO A 106 3.37 5.06 2.83
N ALA A 107 2.33 5.46 2.09
CA ALA A 107 0.94 5.23 2.51
C ALA A 107 0.57 3.74 2.51
N LEU A 108 1.06 2.97 1.53
CA LEU A 108 0.85 1.52 1.47
C LEU A 108 1.62 0.80 2.59
N MET A 109 2.87 1.18 2.83
CA MET A 109 3.67 0.65 3.94
C MET A 109 3.03 0.95 5.30
N ALA A 110 2.58 2.19 5.51
CA ALA A 110 1.84 2.59 6.71
C ALA A 110 0.59 1.74 6.93
N CYS A 111 -0.17 1.44 5.88
CA CYS A 111 -1.35 0.59 5.95
C CYS A 111 -1.02 -0.82 6.45
N VAL A 112 0.05 -1.41 5.92
CA VAL A 112 0.49 -2.76 6.26
C VAL A 112 1.04 -2.83 7.69
N ILE A 113 1.85 -1.86 8.11
CA ILE A 113 2.36 -1.79 9.49
C ILE A 113 1.22 -1.56 10.48
N THR A 114 0.28 -0.66 10.16
CA THR A 114 -0.89 -0.42 11.01
C THR A 114 -1.75 -1.68 11.13
N TRP A 115 -1.84 -2.49 10.07
CA TRP A 115 -2.52 -3.78 10.13
C TRP A 115 -1.80 -4.73 11.11
N LEU A 116 -0.48 -4.91 10.99
CA LEU A 116 0.31 -5.71 11.93
C LEU A 116 0.16 -5.25 13.38
N GLN A 117 0.22 -3.95 13.63
CA GLN A 117 0.16 -3.36 14.97
C GLN A 117 -1.20 -3.53 15.67
N LYS A 118 -2.27 -3.83 14.91
CA LYS A 118 -3.61 -4.09 15.43
C LYS A 118 -3.90 -5.58 15.65
N HIS A 119 -2.98 -6.44 15.28
CA HIS A 119 -3.10 -7.89 15.36
C HIS A 119 -2.16 -8.44 16.45
N ASP A 120 -2.43 -9.67 16.90
CA ASP A 120 -1.68 -10.33 17.98
C ASP A 120 -0.34 -10.91 17.50
N VAL A 121 0.52 -10.02 16.98
CA VAL A 121 1.81 -10.35 16.35
C VAL A 121 2.90 -9.34 16.71
N LEU A 122 2.70 -8.54 17.76
CA LEU A 122 3.57 -7.44 18.16
C LEU A 122 4.99 -7.89 18.53
N ASP A 123 5.11 -9.06 19.16
CA ASP A 123 6.37 -9.70 19.55
C ASP A 123 7.05 -10.49 18.42
N TYR A 124 6.41 -10.61 17.24
CA TYR A 124 6.94 -11.44 16.17
C TYR A 124 8.15 -10.78 15.52
N THR A 125 9.17 -11.58 15.27
CA THR A 125 10.43 -11.12 14.67
C THR A 125 10.26 -10.82 13.19
N ILE A 126 10.99 -9.82 12.67
CA ILE A 126 10.95 -9.51 11.24
C ILE A 126 12.00 -10.36 10.52
N ASP A 127 11.56 -11.18 9.57
CA ASP A 127 12.43 -11.89 8.65
C ASP A 127 13.06 -10.88 7.67
N PRO A 128 14.41 -10.78 7.59
CA PRO A 128 15.07 -9.79 6.77
C PRO A 128 14.58 -9.77 5.31
N GLY A 129 14.29 -8.56 4.83
CA GLY A 129 14.03 -8.31 3.42
C GLY A 129 15.30 -7.91 2.69
N SER A 130 15.40 -8.21 1.39
CA SER A 130 16.57 -7.87 0.59
C SER A 130 16.45 -6.46 0.01
N LEU A 131 17.53 -5.69 0.03
CA LEU A 131 17.64 -4.41 -0.66
C LEU A 131 18.16 -4.62 -2.08
N SER A 132 17.38 -4.20 -3.08
CA SER A 132 17.77 -4.35 -4.49
C SER A 132 18.77 -3.28 -4.92
N GLU A 133 19.90 -3.69 -5.52
CA GLU A 133 20.87 -2.79 -6.15
C GLU A 133 20.24 -1.97 -7.30
N VAL A 134 19.22 -2.51 -7.97
CA VAL A 134 18.49 -1.83 -9.06
C VAL A 134 17.87 -0.51 -8.58
N ASP A 135 17.44 -0.45 -7.31
CA ASP A 135 16.91 0.76 -6.68
C ASP A 135 17.99 1.70 -6.13
N ALA A 136 19.26 1.28 -6.14
CA ALA A 136 20.42 2.03 -5.64
C ALA A 136 21.44 2.41 -6.73
N LYS A 137 21.05 2.39 -8.01
CA LYS A 137 21.91 2.74 -9.16
C LYS A 137 22.56 4.12 -9.06
N THR A 138 21.94 5.05 -8.34
CA THR A 138 22.51 6.38 -8.06
C THR A 138 22.48 6.65 -6.56
N VAL A 139 23.39 7.52 -6.09
CA VAL A 139 23.46 7.94 -4.68
C VAL A 139 22.10 8.48 -4.20
N ALA A 140 21.47 9.35 -4.99
CA ALA A 140 20.15 9.90 -4.66
C ALA A 140 19.05 8.83 -4.59
N ALA A 141 19.05 7.86 -5.50
CA ALA A 141 18.07 6.76 -5.48
C ALA A 141 18.28 5.84 -4.26
N ARG A 142 19.54 5.51 -3.95
CA ARG A 142 19.94 4.76 -2.76
C ARG A 142 19.47 5.46 -1.49
N GLU A 143 19.80 6.73 -1.33
CA GLU A 143 19.38 7.51 -0.16
C GLU A 143 17.86 7.59 -0.04
N GLN A 144 17.15 7.80 -1.15
CA GLN A 144 15.68 7.82 -1.14
C GLN A 144 15.10 6.48 -0.67
N ARG A 145 15.60 5.36 -1.18
CA ARG A 145 15.20 4.01 -0.76
C ARG A 145 15.52 3.76 0.72
N ASN A 146 16.72 4.13 1.16
CA ASN A 146 17.15 3.87 2.53
C ASN A 146 16.37 4.74 3.53
N ARG A 147 16.17 6.04 3.21
CA ARG A 147 15.28 6.92 3.99
C ARG A 147 13.85 6.39 4.04
N PHE A 148 13.35 5.77 2.98
CA PHE A 148 12.03 5.15 2.97
C PHE A 148 11.92 4.06 4.04
N TYR A 149 12.82 3.07 4.06
CA TYR A 149 12.79 1.99 5.06
C TYR A 149 13.06 2.52 6.48
N MET A 150 14.09 3.34 6.66
CA MET A 150 14.44 3.89 7.98
C MET A 150 13.30 4.73 8.59
N ALA A 151 12.51 5.42 7.77
CA ALA A 151 11.34 6.18 8.26
C ALA A 151 10.28 5.32 8.93
N PHE A 152 10.25 4.01 8.67
CA PHE A 152 9.34 3.06 9.30
C PHE A 152 9.97 2.24 10.44
N GLY A 153 11.19 2.59 10.86
CA GLY A 153 11.90 1.91 11.94
C GLY A 153 12.70 0.68 11.50
N PHE A 154 12.91 0.49 10.20
CA PHE A 154 13.80 -0.57 9.71
C PHE A 154 15.27 -0.15 9.84
N GLU A 155 16.09 -1.09 10.26
CA GLU A 155 17.55 -1.05 10.23
C GLU A 155 18.05 -1.65 8.92
N LEU A 156 19.07 -1.03 8.33
CA LEU A 156 19.66 -1.46 7.07
C LEU A 156 21.11 -1.86 7.30
N SER A 157 21.52 -2.99 6.74
CA SER A 157 22.87 -3.54 6.89
C SER A 157 23.32 -4.26 5.63
N THR A 158 24.62 -4.21 5.32
CA THR A 158 25.22 -5.01 4.25
C THR A 158 25.66 -6.39 4.76
N TYR A 159 25.60 -7.41 3.91
CA TYR A 159 26.09 -8.75 4.27
C TYR A 159 27.61 -8.73 4.47
N GLY A 160 28.08 -9.13 5.65
CA GLY A 160 29.52 -9.27 5.94
C GLY A 160 30.31 -7.95 5.97
N SER A 161 29.63 -6.81 6.00
CA SER A 161 30.24 -5.47 6.02
C SER A 161 29.61 -4.61 7.11
N PRO A 162 30.37 -3.70 7.76
CA PRO A 162 29.87 -2.85 8.83
C PRO A 162 28.98 -1.69 8.34
N LEU A 163 28.73 -1.57 7.03
CA LEU A 163 27.91 -0.50 6.48
C LEU A 163 26.45 -0.62 6.95
N THR A 164 25.91 0.50 7.42
CA THR A 164 24.54 0.61 7.91
C THR A 164 23.86 1.89 7.40
N GLY A 165 22.52 1.93 7.48
CA GLY A 165 21.75 3.14 7.19
C GLY A 165 21.81 3.60 5.73
N LEU A 166 22.13 4.88 5.49
CA LEU A 166 22.06 5.51 4.16
C LEU A 166 23.13 5.03 3.18
N ASP A 167 24.23 4.47 3.69
CA ASP A 167 25.37 4.05 2.87
C ASP A 167 25.20 2.63 2.29
N VAL A 168 24.22 1.88 2.80
CA VAL A 168 23.92 0.52 2.32
C VAL A 168 23.46 0.56 0.87
N VAL A 169 24.25 -0.02 -0.03
CA VAL A 169 23.92 -0.16 -1.46
C VAL A 169 23.10 -1.42 -1.68
N GLU A 170 23.66 -2.56 -1.25
CA GLU A 170 23.04 -3.88 -1.21
C GLU A 170 23.09 -4.44 0.21
N GLY A 171 22.15 -5.34 0.53
CA GLY A 171 22.06 -5.91 1.86
C GLY A 171 20.63 -6.26 2.27
N THR A 172 20.33 -6.03 3.54
CA THR A 172 19.02 -6.30 4.13
C THR A 172 18.41 -5.06 4.76
N PHE A 173 17.09 -5.09 4.87
CA PHE A 173 16.34 -4.29 5.83
C PHE A 173 15.63 -5.23 6.81
N THR A 174 15.65 -4.89 8.10
CA THR A 174 14.99 -5.67 9.15
C THR A 174 14.60 -4.79 10.34
N ALA A 175 13.89 -5.35 11.31
CA ALA A 175 13.66 -4.77 12.63
C ALA A 175 13.59 -5.90 13.66
N ALA A 176 13.81 -5.60 14.95
CA ALA A 176 13.78 -6.64 15.98
C ALA A 176 12.44 -7.39 16.02
N ASN A 177 11.34 -6.66 15.92
CA ASN A 177 9.97 -7.18 15.90
C ASN A 177 8.99 -6.12 15.37
N VAL A 178 7.69 -6.44 15.32
CA VAL A 178 6.64 -5.52 14.89
C VAL A 178 6.54 -4.28 15.79
N LEU A 179 6.79 -4.40 17.10
CA LEU A 179 6.80 -3.24 18.03
C LEU A 179 7.87 -2.20 17.71
N ALA A 180 8.99 -2.61 17.13
CA ALA A 180 10.06 -1.69 16.72
C ALA A 180 9.67 -0.82 15.51
N LEU A 181 8.65 -1.23 14.75
CA LEU A 181 8.18 -0.49 13.58
C LEU A 181 7.37 0.75 13.98
N LYS A 182 7.48 1.80 13.17
CA LYS A 182 6.82 3.08 13.40
C LYS A 182 6.08 3.53 12.16
N VAL A 183 4.91 4.13 12.32
CA VAL A 183 4.20 4.82 11.24
C VAL A 183 4.28 6.33 11.48
N PRO A 184 5.05 7.08 10.66
CA PRO A 184 5.10 8.54 10.76
C PRO A 184 3.70 9.14 10.68
N GLU A 185 3.42 10.15 11.53
CA GLU A 185 2.09 10.78 11.67
C GLU A 185 1.50 11.22 10.31
N ARG A 186 2.34 11.82 9.46
CA ARG A 186 1.98 12.24 8.08
C ARG A 186 1.44 11.12 7.18
N TYR A 187 1.63 9.85 7.55
CA TYR A 187 1.18 8.68 6.79
C TYR A 187 0.01 7.92 7.43
N GLN A 188 -0.33 8.17 8.69
CA GLN A 188 -1.34 7.40 9.44
C GLN A 188 -2.76 7.48 8.85
N ASN A 189 -3.08 8.56 8.13
CA ASN A 189 -4.41 8.83 7.56
C ASN A 189 -4.38 9.13 6.05
N ARG A 190 -3.35 8.67 5.32
CA ARG A 190 -3.22 8.95 3.88
C ARG A 190 -4.17 8.12 3.00
N LEU A 191 -4.64 6.98 3.50
CA LEU A 191 -5.65 6.16 2.84
C LEU A 191 -7.00 6.43 3.51
N LYS A 192 -7.95 6.97 2.74
CA LYS A 192 -9.31 7.26 3.24
C LYS A 192 -10.25 6.14 2.85
N PRO A 193 -10.99 5.52 3.79
CA PRO A 193 -11.92 4.45 3.45
C PRO A 193 -13.03 4.98 2.55
N ILE A 194 -13.39 4.21 1.51
CA ILE A 194 -14.61 4.46 0.75
C ILE A 194 -15.75 3.74 1.47
N ILE A 195 -16.58 4.49 2.18
CA ILE A 195 -17.83 3.95 2.71
C ILE A 195 -18.83 3.96 1.54
N PRO A 196 -19.39 2.80 1.13
CA PRO A 196 -20.43 2.79 0.09
C PRO A 196 -21.62 3.65 0.55
N PRO A 197 -22.22 4.46 -0.34
CA PRO A 197 -23.37 5.27 0.03
C PRO A 197 -24.49 4.37 0.55
N ARG A 198 -24.98 4.65 1.78
CA ARG A 198 -26.22 4.04 2.28
C ARG A 198 -27.33 4.36 1.27
N ARG A 199 -28.12 3.34 0.88
CA ARG A 199 -29.14 3.35 -0.20
C ARG A 199 -30.16 4.51 -0.23
N ASN A 200 -30.18 5.44 0.73
CA ASN A 200 -31.24 6.44 0.91
C ASN A 200 -30.80 7.92 0.85
N ARG A 201 -29.74 8.28 0.12
CA ARG A 201 -29.44 9.70 -0.14
C ARG A 201 -29.22 9.99 -1.62
N THR A 202 -30.26 10.52 -2.25
CA THR A 202 -30.21 11.21 -3.54
C THR A 202 -29.34 12.46 -3.38
N LEU A 203 -28.06 12.38 -3.75
CA LEU A 203 -27.14 13.52 -3.72
C LEU A 203 -27.19 14.24 -5.07
N ARG A 204 -27.70 15.48 -5.06
CA ARG A 204 -28.05 16.25 -6.27
C ARG A 204 -26.88 16.85 -7.06
N ASN A 205 -25.62 16.83 -6.60
CA ASN A 205 -24.52 17.56 -7.27
C ASN A 205 -23.15 16.90 -7.06
N GLY A 206 -22.92 15.68 -7.57
CA GLY A 206 -21.60 15.06 -7.51
C GLY A 206 -21.14 14.52 -8.85
N CYS A 207 -19.87 14.70 -9.16
CA CYS A 207 -19.22 14.07 -10.29
C CYS A 207 -19.04 12.57 -9.98
N VAL A 208 -19.63 11.71 -10.80
CA VAL A 208 -19.64 10.25 -10.61
C VAL A 208 -18.37 9.65 -11.23
N VAL A 209 -17.47 9.09 -10.41
CA VAL A 209 -16.39 8.23 -10.91
C VAL A 209 -16.86 6.78 -10.82
N ARG A 210 -17.17 6.16 -11.95
CA ARG A 210 -17.45 4.72 -12.04
C ARG A 210 -16.12 3.96 -12.07
N LEU A 211 -15.88 3.13 -11.05
CA LEU A 211 -14.82 2.12 -11.09
C LEU A 211 -15.45 0.79 -11.49
N TYR A 212 -15.19 0.34 -12.70
CA TYR A 212 -15.52 -1.03 -13.12
C TYR A 212 -14.41 -1.94 -12.62
N LEU A 213 -14.69 -2.71 -11.56
CA LEU A 213 -13.82 -3.80 -11.14
C LEU A 213 -13.98 -4.96 -12.15
N PRO A 214 -12.90 -5.63 -12.58
CA PRO A 214 -12.98 -6.78 -13.46
C PRO A 214 -13.92 -7.88 -12.93
N SER A 215 -14.59 -8.59 -13.84
CA SER A 215 -15.55 -9.67 -13.51
C SER A 215 -14.94 -10.86 -12.76
N SER A 216 -13.61 -10.94 -12.67
CA SER A 216 -12.86 -11.95 -11.91
C SER A 216 -12.79 -11.65 -10.41
N PHE A 217 -13.27 -10.49 -9.97
CA PHE A 217 -13.41 -10.17 -8.56
C PHE A 217 -14.76 -10.70 -8.06
N ILE A 218 -14.74 -11.67 -7.14
CA ILE A 218 -15.93 -12.14 -6.40
C ILE A 218 -16.32 -11.05 -5.39
N VAL A 219 -16.81 -9.95 -5.93
CA VAL A 219 -17.59 -8.96 -5.22
C VAL A 219 -18.86 -8.86 -6.07
N PRO A 220 -20.07 -8.79 -5.49
CA PRO A 220 -21.25 -8.44 -6.26
C PRO A 220 -20.90 -7.25 -7.16
N GLN A 221 -21.31 -7.24 -8.43
CA GLN A 221 -21.11 -6.11 -9.33
C GLN A 221 -21.70 -4.85 -8.68
N TYR A 222 -20.91 -4.16 -7.87
CA TYR A 222 -21.28 -2.88 -7.32
C TYR A 222 -20.91 -1.87 -8.40
N GLU A 223 -21.91 -1.35 -9.10
CA GLU A 223 -21.79 -0.06 -9.74
C GLU A 223 -21.39 0.95 -8.66
N MET A 224 -20.11 1.31 -8.65
CA MET A 224 -19.58 2.16 -7.61
C MET A 224 -19.76 3.62 -8.02
N HIS A 225 -20.75 4.26 -7.41
CA HIS A 225 -20.97 5.69 -7.56
C HIS A 225 -20.14 6.44 -6.53
N ILE A 226 -18.95 6.88 -6.93
CA ILE A 226 -18.15 7.79 -6.09
C ILE A 226 -18.75 9.19 -6.25
N VAL A 227 -19.40 9.71 -5.21
CA VAL A 227 -19.99 11.05 -5.17
C VAL A 227 -19.13 11.93 -4.26
N TYR A 228 -18.52 12.98 -4.81
CA TYR A 228 -17.89 14.04 -4.01
C TYR A 228 -18.69 15.33 -4.15
N SER A 229 -18.90 16.07 -3.05
CA SER A 229 -19.37 17.45 -3.13
C SER A 229 -18.21 18.33 -3.57
N THR A 230 -18.33 18.98 -4.72
CA THR A 230 -17.49 20.15 -5.03
C THR A 230 -17.94 21.27 -4.08
N GLY A 231 -17.03 21.74 -3.22
CA GLY A 231 -17.25 22.99 -2.49
C GLY A 231 -17.48 24.10 -3.52
N ARG A 232 -18.51 24.92 -3.30
CA ARG A 232 -18.87 26.05 -4.17
C ARG A 232 -17.64 26.92 -4.42
N PHE A 233 -17.27 27.04 -5.69
CA PHE A 233 -16.46 28.14 -6.18
C PHE A 233 -17.43 29.32 -6.35
N GLU A 234 -17.36 30.32 -5.47
CA GLU A 234 -18.05 31.59 -5.73
C GLU A 234 -17.27 32.34 -6.81
N GLU A 235 -17.70 32.20 -8.07
CA GLU A 235 -17.38 33.18 -9.11
C GLU A 235 -18.03 34.51 -8.71
N ARG A 236 -17.22 35.49 -8.27
CA ARG A 236 -17.61 36.90 -8.34
C ARG A 236 -17.68 37.28 -9.82
N GLY A 237 -18.84 37.08 -10.42
CA GLY A 237 -19.16 37.61 -11.74
C GLY A 237 -19.28 39.13 -11.66
N SER A 238 -18.40 39.83 -12.36
CA SER A 238 -18.54 41.23 -12.73
C SER A 238 -19.87 41.43 -13.46
N ARG A 239 -20.77 42.23 -12.89
CA ARG A 239 -21.96 42.72 -13.59
C ARG A 239 -21.60 44.03 -14.29
N GLU A 240 -21.37 43.97 -15.59
CA GLU A 240 -21.72 45.07 -16.48
C GLU A 240 -23.25 45.24 -16.45
N GLY A 241 -23.69 46.42 -16.07
CA GLY A 241 -25.07 46.85 -16.16
C GLY A 241 -25.13 48.11 -17.00
N HIS A 242 -25.48 47.96 -18.28
CA HIS A 242 -26.13 49.02 -19.05
C HIS A 242 -27.31 49.57 -18.24
N ARG A 243 -27.34 50.89 -18.05
CA ARG A 243 -28.59 51.64 -17.95
C ARG A 243 -28.57 52.71 -19.02
N SER A 244 -29.74 52.78 -19.64
CA SER A 244 -30.25 53.70 -20.64
C SER A 244 -29.96 55.17 -20.34
#